data_AF-G2Y738-F1
#
_entry.id   AF-G2Y738-F1
#
_cell.length_a   1.000
_cell.length_b   1.000
_cell.length_c   1.000
_cell.angle_alpha   90.00
_cell.angle_beta   90.00
_cell.angle_gamma   90.00
#
_symmetry.space_group_name_H-M   'P 1'
#
loop_
_entity.id
_entity.type
_entity.pdbx_description
1 polymer ?
#
loop_
_entity_poly.entity_id
_entity_poly.type
_entity_poly.pdbx_seq_one_letter_code
_entity_poly.pdbx_strand_id
1 'polypeptide(L)'
;MSTEAESQDIPNSTPINDGMECDTKEIYEVKRDRMGNITWSAKYPDDVEDAAENQEIASYAILAIDNEKDEDTRAHIVLLQKVLEPELKDVTEARIDYIENKVITYDHLWTILQPGCILYKQIWGRDSAVKFAGGFAINNEKKQFIDTAEIGTLPIFPLEFHPDGRKIKAKPFKRGKLFEQYRGYHFRYYKYFAIGEDPECGCPIKVTVDSRIIVFVP
;
A
#
# COMPACT_ATOMS: atom_id res chain seq x y z
N MET A 1 4.10 -55.80 -43.37
CA MET A 1 3.30 -54.59 -43.70
C MET A 1 2.68 -54.15 -42.38
N SER A 2 3.35 -53.42 -41.49
CA SER A 2 4.01 -52.11 -41.63
C SER A 2 3.03 -51.00 -42.00
N THR A 3 2.71 -50.18 -40.98
CA THR A 3 2.27 -48.77 -40.92
C THR A 3 1.75 -48.58 -39.48
N GLU A 4 2.48 -48.07 -38.47
CA GLU A 4 3.03 -46.70 -38.26
C GLU A 4 2.05 -45.60 -38.67
N ALA A 5 1.82 -44.50 -37.96
CA ALA A 5 1.91 -44.01 -36.58
C ALA A 5 1.22 -42.61 -36.64
N GLU A 6 0.66 -42.08 -35.55
CA GLU A 6 0.84 -40.66 -35.15
C GLU A 6 -0.12 -40.28 -34.00
N SER A 7 0.44 -40.30 -32.79
CA SER A 7 0.06 -39.43 -31.69
C SER A 7 0.45 -38.00 -32.03
N GLN A 8 -0.49 -37.06 -32.04
CA GLN A 8 -0.14 -35.64 -32.15
C GLN A 8 0.04 -35.03 -30.76
N ASP A 9 1.30 -34.70 -30.48
CA ASP A 9 1.78 -33.86 -29.39
C ASP A 9 1.12 -32.46 -29.43
N ILE A 10 0.70 -31.96 -28.26
CA ILE A 10 0.32 -30.55 -28.09
C ILE A 10 1.60 -29.78 -27.69
N PRO A 11 2.13 -28.86 -28.51
CA PRO A 11 3.31 -28.10 -28.15
C PRO A 11 2.96 -27.01 -27.11
N ASN A 12 3.61 -27.16 -25.97
CA ASN A 12 4.17 -26.18 -25.04
C ASN A 12 3.63 -24.73 -25.03
N SER A 13 3.32 -24.32 -23.80
CA SER A 13 2.87 -23.00 -23.34
C SER A 13 3.58 -21.81 -24.00
N THR A 14 2.80 -20.93 -24.62
CA THR A 14 3.20 -19.54 -24.80
C THR A 14 3.02 -18.79 -23.47
N PRO A 15 4.02 -17.98 -23.03
CA PRO A 15 3.91 -17.20 -21.81
C PRO A 15 2.83 -16.12 -21.97
N ILE A 16 1.96 -16.02 -20.96
CA ILE A 16 0.89 -15.03 -20.88
C ILE A 16 1.54 -13.65 -20.71
N ASN A 17 1.49 -12.83 -21.77
CA ASN A 17 1.87 -11.42 -21.68
C ASN A 17 0.75 -10.64 -20.98
N ASP A 18 0.86 -10.51 -19.66
CA ASP A 18 -0.02 -9.65 -18.86
C ASP A 18 0.35 -8.16 -19.08
N GLY A 19 -0.45 -7.47 -19.90
CA GLY A 19 -0.51 -6.01 -20.03
C GLY A 19 -0.02 -5.47 -21.38
N MET A 20 -0.91 -4.80 -22.12
CA MET A 20 -0.53 -4.05 -23.33
C MET A 20 -0.05 -2.63 -22.96
N GLU A 21 1.05 -2.21 -23.59
CA GLU A 21 1.67 -0.87 -23.48
C GLU A 21 0.73 0.25 -23.98
N CYS A 22 0.69 1.35 -23.22
CA CYS A 22 0.05 2.60 -23.60
C CYS A 22 1.06 3.72 -23.38
N ASP A 23 1.61 4.29 -24.46
CA ASP A 23 2.57 5.38 -24.35
C ASP A 23 1.88 6.65 -23.87
N THR A 24 2.42 7.22 -22.80
CA THR A 24 1.90 8.42 -22.14
C THR A 24 2.99 9.47 -22.09
N LYS A 25 2.66 10.72 -22.47
CA LYS A 25 3.56 11.87 -22.32
C LYS A 25 3.12 12.74 -21.16
N GLU A 26 3.97 12.88 -20.16
CA GLU A 26 3.68 13.70 -18.98
C GLU A 26 3.81 15.20 -19.31
N ILE A 27 2.83 16.00 -18.90
CA ILE A 27 2.82 17.46 -19.01
C ILE A 27 2.39 18.07 -17.67
N TYR A 28 2.96 19.23 -17.34
CA TYR A 28 2.85 19.94 -16.07
C TYR A 28 2.38 21.39 -16.32
N GLU A 29 1.58 21.94 -15.39
CA GLU A 29 1.05 23.31 -15.48
C GLU A 29 2.18 24.34 -15.29
N VAL A 30 2.34 25.25 -16.26
CA VAL A 30 3.17 26.45 -16.08
C VAL A 30 2.26 27.58 -15.61
N LYS A 31 2.79 28.44 -14.72
CA LYS A 31 2.10 29.59 -14.11
C LYS A 31 1.13 30.29 -15.08
N ARG A 32 -0.07 30.60 -14.57
CA ARG A 32 -1.15 31.26 -15.33
C ARG A 32 -0.71 32.61 -15.89
N ASP A 33 -1.08 32.88 -17.13
CA ASP A 33 -0.89 34.21 -17.70
C ASP A 33 -1.83 35.24 -17.03
N ARG A 34 -1.61 36.54 -17.29
CA ARG A 34 -2.46 37.62 -16.73
C ARG A 34 -3.92 37.56 -17.21
N MET A 35 -4.20 36.78 -18.25
CA MET A 35 -5.54 36.63 -18.84
C MET A 35 -6.27 35.38 -18.31
N GLY A 36 -5.62 34.57 -17.47
CA GLY A 36 -6.20 33.38 -16.86
C GLY A 36 -6.08 32.11 -17.69
N ASN A 37 -5.32 32.11 -18.80
CA ASN A 37 -5.10 30.90 -19.60
C ASN A 37 -3.92 30.09 -19.05
N ILE A 38 -4.07 28.76 -19.12
CA ILE A 38 -3.07 27.80 -18.65
C ILE A 38 -2.20 27.36 -19.83
N THR A 39 -0.88 27.38 -19.64
CA THR A 39 0.09 26.86 -20.61
C THR A 39 0.72 25.58 -20.07
N TRP A 40 0.71 24.50 -20.85
CA TRP A 40 1.22 23.18 -20.43
C TRP A 40 2.66 22.97 -20.92
N SER A 41 3.54 22.42 -20.08
CA SER A 41 4.92 22.09 -20.46
C SER A 41 5.28 20.63 -20.19
N ALA A 42 6.18 20.06 -20.99
CA ALA A 42 6.65 18.67 -20.83
C ALA A 42 7.83 18.53 -19.85
N LYS A 43 8.23 19.60 -19.17
CA LYS A 43 9.33 19.59 -18.20
C LYS A 43 8.75 19.73 -16.79
N TYR A 44 9.24 18.88 -15.89
CA TYR A 44 8.86 18.92 -14.48
C TYR A 44 9.31 20.27 -13.88
N PRO A 45 8.45 20.98 -13.11
CA PRO A 45 8.85 22.21 -12.43
C PRO A 45 9.88 21.90 -11.34
N ASP A 46 11.01 22.63 -11.32
CA ASP A 46 12.11 22.41 -10.37
C ASP A 46 11.74 22.72 -8.89
N ASP A 47 10.54 23.26 -8.66
CA ASP A 47 10.03 23.77 -7.40
C ASP A 47 9.01 22.86 -6.68
N VAL A 48 8.81 21.62 -7.15
CA VAL A 48 7.96 20.64 -6.44
C VAL A 48 8.81 19.87 -5.43
N GLU A 49 8.67 20.19 -4.16
CA GLU A 49 9.26 19.40 -3.07
C GLU A 49 8.67 17.97 -3.09
N ASP A 50 9.55 16.98 -3.09
CA ASP A 50 9.17 15.57 -2.99
C ASP A 50 8.32 15.35 -1.73
N ALA A 51 7.27 14.53 -1.83
CA ALA A 51 6.44 14.11 -0.68
C ALA A 51 7.29 13.23 0.27
N ALA A 52 8.10 13.91 1.06
CA ALA A 52 8.94 13.36 2.08
C ALA A 52 8.07 13.06 3.31
N GLU A 53 7.81 11.78 3.56
CA GLU A 53 7.50 11.28 4.90
C GLU A 53 8.76 11.43 5.78
N ASN A 54 9.20 12.67 6.07
CA ASN A 54 10.38 12.97 6.87
C ASN A 54 9.98 13.67 8.20
N GLN A 55 10.97 13.97 9.06
CA GLN A 55 10.91 14.54 10.43
C GLN A 55 9.81 15.59 10.76
N GLU A 56 9.16 16.16 9.76
CA GLU A 56 8.05 17.10 9.88
C GLU A 56 6.83 16.52 10.62
N ILE A 57 6.52 15.22 10.52
CA ILE A 57 5.39 14.62 11.28
C ILE A 57 5.61 14.72 12.80
N ALA A 58 6.85 14.55 13.26
CA ALA A 58 7.18 14.77 14.67
C ALA A 58 7.04 16.25 15.05
N SER A 59 7.35 17.16 14.12
CA SER A 59 7.11 18.60 14.30
C SER A 59 5.62 18.92 14.42
N TYR A 60 4.74 18.25 13.67
CA TYR A 60 3.28 18.43 13.80
C TYR A 60 2.72 17.99 15.15
N ALA A 61 3.28 16.94 15.79
CA ALA A 61 2.86 16.52 17.12
C ALA A 61 3.25 17.57 18.20
N ILE A 62 4.45 18.14 18.11
CA ILE A 62 4.89 19.24 18.97
C ILE A 62 4.03 20.48 18.73
N LEU A 63 3.76 20.81 17.47
CA LEU A 63 2.86 21.91 17.09
C LEU A 63 1.42 21.68 17.56
N ALA A 64 0.93 20.44 17.62
CA ALA A 64 -0.41 20.14 18.14
C ALA A 64 -0.51 20.43 19.65
N ILE A 65 0.53 20.08 20.41
CA ILE A 65 0.63 20.37 21.86
C ILE A 65 0.73 21.88 22.10
N ASP A 66 1.50 22.59 21.29
CA ASP A 66 1.65 24.05 21.37
C ASP A 66 0.40 24.82 20.91
N ASN A 67 -0.44 24.22 20.06
CA ASN A 67 -1.72 24.78 19.61
C ASN A 67 -2.90 24.44 20.53
N GLU A 68 -2.69 23.61 21.55
CA GLU A 68 -3.73 23.29 22.54
C GLU A 68 -4.01 24.53 23.40
N LYS A 69 -5.25 25.04 23.34
CA LYS A 69 -5.63 26.30 24.02
C LYS A 69 -5.81 26.14 25.53
N ASP A 70 -5.94 24.90 26.01
CA ASP A 70 -6.20 24.59 27.40
C ASP A 70 -4.88 24.31 28.14
N GLU A 71 -4.56 25.18 29.10
CA GLU A 71 -3.29 25.16 29.81
C GLU A 71 -3.13 23.95 30.73
N ASP A 72 -4.25 23.49 31.31
CA ASP A 72 -4.28 22.29 32.14
C ASP A 72 -4.04 21.03 31.31
N THR A 73 -4.74 20.86 30.18
CA THR A 73 -4.52 19.71 29.27
C THR A 73 -3.08 19.64 28.79
N ARG A 74 -2.48 20.79 28.44
CA ARG A 74 -1.05 20.86 28.07
C ARG A 74 -0.14 20.43 29.21
N ALA A 75 -0.38 20.91 30.44
CA ALA A 75 0.41 20.50 31.61
C ALA A 75 0.34 18.99 31.87
N HIS A 76 -0.85 18.39 31.69
CA HIS A 76 -1.03 16.94 31.82
C HIS A 76 -0.31 16.14 30.73
N ILE A 77 -0.35 16.60 29.47
CA ILE A 77 0.36 15.95 28.36
C ILE A 77 1.89 16.02 28.57
N VAL A 78 2.41 17.19 28.97
CA VAL A 78 3.85 17.35 29.25
C VAL A 78 4.28 16.45 30.41
N LEU A 79 3.48 16.36 31.47
CA LEU A 79 3.75 15.45 32.57
C LEU A 79 3.75 13.99 32.11
N LEU A 80 2.76 13.59 31.31
CA LEU A 80 2.67 12.25 30.73
C LEU A 80 3.91 11.92 29.90
N GLN A 81 4.31 12.82 28.99
CA GLN A 81 5.48 12.63 28.15
C GLN A 81 6.75 12.46 28.98
N LYS A 82 6.94 13.29 30.02
CA LYS A 82 8.09 13.21 30.93
C LYS A 82 8.16 11.89 31.70
N VAL A 83 7.03 11.30 32.04
CA VAL A 83 6.97 9.99 32.73
C VAL A 83 7.13 8.84 31.73
N LEU A 84 6.61 8.98 30.51
CA LEU A 84 6.60 7.92 29.51
C LEU A 84 7.94 7.75 28.80
N GLU A 85 8.67 8.83 28.54
CA GLU A 85 9.99 8.81 27.89
C GLU A 85 11.01 7.86 28.57
N PRO A 86 11.24 7.91 29.90
CA PRO A 86 12.19 6.99 30.53
C PRO A 86 11.72 5.54 30.51
N GLU A 87 10.42 5.27 30.64
CA GLU A 87 9.86 3.91 30.66
C GLU A 87 9.90 3.25 29.28
N LEU A 88 9.79 4.02 28.20
CA LEU A 88 9.82 3.51 26.83
C LEU A 88 11.21 3.55 26.19
N LYS A 89 12.23 4.06 26.89
CA LYS A 89 13.57 4.21 26.35
C LYS A 89 14.16 2.87 25.94
N ASP A 90 14.09 1.88 26.84
CA ASP A 90 14.62 0.54 26.60
C ASP A 90 13.93 -0.12 25.40
N VAL A 91 12.60 0.03 25.29
CA VAL A 91 11.80 -0.48 24.16
C VAL A 91 12.18 0.23 22.86
N THR A 92 12.49 1.53 22.92
CA THR A 92 12.89 2.32 21.75
C THR A 92 14.29 1.92 21.27
N GLU A 93 15.23 1.70 22.18
CA GLU A 93 16.58 1.22 21.87
C GLU A 93 16.53 -0.19 21.25
N ALA A 94 15.75 -1.10 21.83
CA ALA A 94 15.53 -2.43 21.28
C ALA A 94 14.92 -2.35 19.87
N ARG A 95 13.93 -1.48 19.65
CA ARG A 95 13.34 -1.25 18.32
C ARG A 95 14.38 -0.77 17.30
N ILE A 96 15.25 0.16 17.67
CA ILE A 96 16.31 0.65 16.78
C ILE A 96 17.24 -0.49 16.38
N ASP A 97 17.70 -1.29 17.34
CA ASP A 97 18.54 -2.47 17.09
C ASP A 97 17.86 -3.48 16.14
N TYR A 98 16.57 -3.76 16.37
CA TYR A 98 15.78 -4.65 15.52
C TYR A 98 15.64 -4.14 14.07
N ILE A 99 15.49 -2.83 13.88
CA ILE A 99 15.41 -2.22 12.55
C ILE A 99 16.76 -2.31 11.83
N GLU A 100 17.87 -2.04 12.52
CA GLU A 100 19.22 -2.14 11.96
C GLU A 100 19.55 -3.57 11.54
N ASN A 101 19.21 -4.54 12.40
CA ASN A 101 19.48 -5.95 12.17
C ASN A 101 18.40 -6.65 11.30
N LYS A 102 17.26 -5.97 11.01
CA LYS A 102 16.09 -6.50 10.27
C LYS A 102 15.46 -7.74 10.88
N VAL A 103 15.61 -7.92 12.18
CA VAL A 103 15.09 -9.05 12.95
C VAL A 103 14.19 -8.54 14.06
N ILE A 104 13.25 -9.34 14.55
CA ILE A 104 12.33 -8.93 15.60
C ILE A 104 11.87 -10.10 16.46
N THR A 105 11.57 -9.80 17.73
CA THR A 105 10.96 -10.73 18.69
C THR A 105 9.46 -10.51 18.79
N TYR A 106 8.71 -11.51 19.29
CA TYR A 106 7.26 -11.39 19.44
C TYR A 106 6.87 -10.22 20.37
N ASP A 107 7.59 -10.04 21.47
CA ASP A 107 7.32 -9.00 22.46
C ASP A 107 7.48 -7.59 21.91
N HIS A 108 8.35 -7.40 20.92
CA HIS A 108 8.59 -6.10 20.28
C HIS A 108 7.88 -5.95 18.94
N LEU A 109 7.12 -6.95 18.48
CA LEU A 109 6.45 -6.93 17.16
C LEU A 109 5.51 -5.73 17.00
N TRP A 110 4.83 -5.33 18.07
CA TRP A 110 3.93 -4.18 18.04
C TRP A 110 4.66 -2.86 17.77
N THR A 111 5.97 -2.79 18.04
CA THR A 111 6.78 -1.56 17.87
C THR A 111 7.07 -1.21 16.41
N ILE A 112 7.06 -2.19 15.50
CA ILE A 112 7.22 -1.96 14.06
C ILE A 112 5.88 -1.67 13.36
N LEU A 113 4.75 -2.01 13.97
CA LEU A 113 3.41 -1.84 13.42
C LEU A 113 2.77 -0.54 13.92
N GLN A 114 3.35 0.59 13.55
CA GLN A 114 2.84 1.89 13.97
C GLN A 114 1.57 2.28 13.19
N PRO A 115 0.54 2.84 13.85
CA PRO A 115 -0.62 3.39 13.15
C PRO A 115 -0.20 4.38 12.05
N GLY A 116 -0.82 4.29 10.89
CA GLY A 116 -0.49 5.08 9.71
C GLY A 116 0.57 4.46 8.80
N CYS A 117 1.33 3.46 9.27
CA CYS A 117 2.35 2.81 8.43
C CYS A 117 1.72 2.03 7.26
N ILE A 118 2.49 1.84 6.19
CA ILE A 118 2.09 1.02 5.06
C ILE A 118 2.63 -0.39 5.26
N LEU A 119 1.73 -1.35 5.35
CA LEU A 119 2.07 -2.77 5.51
C LEU A 119 2.06 -3.47 4.16
N TYR A 120 3.02 -4.37 3.99
CA TYR A 120 2.99 -5.41 2.98
C TYR A 120 2.16 -6.59 3.49
N LYS A 121 1.26 -7.09 2.64
CA LYS A 121 0.56 -8.35 2.83
C LYS A 121 0.23 -8.96 1.47
N GLN A 122 0.38 -10.27 1.34
CA GLN A 122 -0.15 -10.98 0.18
C GLN A 122 -1.65 -11.24 0.38
N ILE A 123 -2.48 -10.68 -0.51
CA ILE A 123 -3.94 -10.86 -0.51
C ILE A 123 -4.31 -11.61 -1.79
N TRP A 124 -4.87 -12.82 -1.64
CA TRP A 124 -5.21 -13.71 -2.76
C TRP A 124 -4.07 -13.92 -3.75
N GLY A 125 -2.85 -14.17 -3.24
CA GLY A 125 -1.65 -14.38 -4.07
C GLY A 125 -1.08 -13.09 -4.69
N ARG A 126 -1.67 -11.92 -4.45
CA ARG A 126 -1.19 -10.64 -4.97
C ARG A 126 -0.52 -9.81 -3.90
N ASP A 127 0.66 -9.31 -4.24
CA ASP A 127 1.41 -8.34 -3.45
C ASP A 127 0.57 -7.07 -3.28
N SER A 128 0.26 -6.75 -2.02
CA SER A 128 -0.61 -5.62 -1.68
C SER A 128 0.04 -4.76 -0.61
N ALA A 129 -0.03 -3.45 -0.83
CA ALA A 129 0.31 -2.43 0.15
C ALA A 129 -0.99 -1.92 0.78
N VAL A 130 -1.09 -1.96 2.10
CA VAL A 130 -2.28 -1.50 2.85
C VAL A 130 -1.88 -0.51 3.92
N LYS A 131 -2.66 0.55 4.11
CA LYS A 131 -2.45 1.48 5.22
C LYS A 131 -2.98 0.85 6.50
N PHE A 132 -2.13 0.78 7.53
CA PHE A 132 -2.53 0.31 8.84
C PHE A 132 -3.24 1.43 9.59
N ALA A 133 -4.54 1.29 9.83
CA ALA A 133 -5.29 2.27 10.62
C ALA A 133 -5.17 2.03 12.13
N GLY A 134 -5.07 0.76 12.54
CA GLY A 134 -4.99 0.33 13.92
C GLY A 134 -5.31 -1.16 14.05
N GLY A 135 -5.10 -1.73 15.23
CA GLY A 135 -5.37 -3.14 15.51
C GLY A 135 -5.40 -3.44 17.01
N PHE A 136 -5.98 -4.58 17.35
CA PHE A 136 -5.98 -5.11 18.72
C PHE A 136 -5.14 -6.37 18.75
N ALA A 137 -4.25 -6.48 19.74
CA ALA A 137 -3.56 -7.73 20.01
C ALA A 137 -4.58 -8.72 20.59
N ILE A 138 -4.93 -9.75 19.82
CA ILE A 138 -5.62 -10.91 20.36
C ILE A 138 -4.56 -11.80 21.01
N ASN A 139 -4.53 -11.85 22.34
CA ASN A 139 -3.68 -12.74 23.10
C ASN A 139 -4.14 -14.20 22.87
N ASN A 140 -3.78 -14.75 21.72
CA ASN A 140 -3.88 -16.18 21.48
C ASN A 140 -2.56 -16.81 21.93
N GLU A 141 -2.59 -17.50 23.06
CA GLU A 141 -1.46 -18.19 23.72
C GLU A 141 -0.66 -19.15 22.80
N LYS A 142 -1.05 -19.34 21.53
CA LYS A 142 -0.54 -20.37 20.60
C LYS A 142 0.15 -19.88 19.34
N LYS A 143 0.33 -18.57 19.14
CA LYS A 143 1.01 -18.01 17.94
C LYS A 143 2.23 -17.14 18.26
N GLN A 144 2.83 -17.37 19.41
CA GLN A 144 4.13 -16.79 19.72
C GLN A 144 5.19 -17.57 18.93
N PHE A 145 5.98 -16.86 18.14
CA PHE A 145 7.23 -17.43 17.66
C PHE A 145 8.24 -17.25 18.79
N ILE A 146 8.88 -18.35 19.21
CA ILE A 146 9.70 -18.43 20.44
C ILE A 146 11.04 -17.69 20.27
N ASP A 147 11.50 -17.58 19.02
CA ASP A 147 12.82 -17.05 18.66
C ASP A 147 12.75 -15.69 17.98
N THR A 148 13.91 -15.15 17.58
CA THR A 148 13.96 -13.95 16.75
C THR A 148 13.66 -14.31 15.29
N ALA A 149 12.79 -13.54 14.63
CA ALA A 149 12.41 -13.75 13.23
C ALA A 149 12.84 -12.57 12.34
N GLU A 150 13.17 -12.83 11.08
CA GLU A 150 13.43 -11.76 10.10
C GLU A 150 12.15 -11.03 9.73
N ILE A 151 12.17 -9.69 9.75
CA ILE A 151 10.97 -8.86 9.50
C ILE A 151 10.36 -9.14 8.13
N GLY A 152 11.20 -9.35 7.10
CA GLY A 152 10.75 -9.62 5.73
C GLY A 152 10.09 -10.98 5.51
N THR A 153 10.20 -11.90 6.47
CA THR A 153 9.58 -13.24 6.40
C THR A 153 8.22 -13.29 7.08
N LEU A 154 7.83 -12.22 7.78
CA LEU A 154 6.56 -12.16 8.47
C LEU A 154 5.39 -12.19 7.46
N PRO A 155 4.23 -12.75 7.83
CA PRO A 155 3.03 -12.72 6.98
C PRO A 155 2.53 -11.30 6.68
N ILE A 156 2.85 -10.37 7.57
CA ILE A 156 2.54 -8.95 7.47
C ILE A 156 3.68 -8.16 8.12
N PHE A 157 4.19 -7.15 7.44
CA PHE A 157 5.28 -6.31 7.93
C PHE A 157 5.28 -4.96 7.22
N PRO A 158 5.98 -3.93 7.74
CA PRO A 158 6.08 -2.65 7.06
C PRO A 158 6.72 -2.78 5.69
N LEU A 159 6.10 -2.16 4.68
CA LEU A 159 6.48 -2.32 3.27
C LEU A 159 7.93 -1.88 2.98
N GLU A 160 8.52 -1.07 3.84
CA GLU A 160 9.92 -0.64 3.81
C GLU A 160 10.91 -1.81 3.85
N PHE A 161 10.57 -2.90 4.55
CA PHE A 161 11.42 -4.08 4.66
C PHE A 161 11.27 -5.04 3.47
N HIS A 162 10.39 -4.76 2.51
CA HIS A 162 10.22 -5.58 1.31
C HIS A 162 11.26 -5.19 0.24
N PRO A 163 12.02 -6.12 -0.36
CA PRO A 163 13.04 -5.81 -1.36
C PRO A 163 12.47 -5.04 -2.57
N ASP A 164 11.27 -5.42 -3.02
CA ASP A 164 10.55 -4.75 -4.11
C ASP A 164 9.46 -3.76 -3.62
N GLY A 165 9.55 -3.23 -2.40
CA GLY A 165 8.52 -2.36 -1.81
C GLY A 165 8.15 -1.15 -2.69
N ARG A 166 9.14 -0.57 -3.40
CA ARG A 166 8.92 0.52 -4.37
C ARG A 166 8.02 0.10 -5.54
N LYS A 167 8.23 -1.09 -6.10
CA LYS A 167 7.41 -1.62 -7.21
C LYS A 167 5.98 -1.88 -6.73
N ILE A 168 5.85 -2.38 -5.51
CA ILE A 168 4.56 -2.69 -4.89
C ILE A 168 3.77 -1.40 -4.59
N LYS A 169 4.41 -0.30 -4.17
CA LYS A 169 3.74 1.02 -4.07
C LYS A 169 3.40 1.60 -5.45
N ALA A 170 4.30 1.46 -6.42
CA ALA A 170 4.13 2.03 -7.75
C ALA A 170 2.98 1.39 -8.56
N LYS A 171 2.70 0.09 -8.38
CA LYS A 171 1.67 -0.62 -9.14
C LYS A 171 0.24 -0.15 -8.83
N PRO A 172 -0.22 -0.05 -7.57
CA PRO A 172 -1.46 0.63 -7.19
C PRO A 172 -1.51 2.08 -7.65
N PHE A 173 -0.40 2.82 -7.53
CA PHE A 173 -0.35 4.22 -7.98
C PHE A 173 -0.62 4.36 -9.48
N LYS A 174 0.09 3.59 -10.32
CA LYS A 174 -0.14 3.55 -11.78
C LYS A 174 -1.57 3.14 -12.12
N ARG A 175 -2.12 2.15 -11.41
CA ARG A 175 -3.53 1.75 -11.57
C ARG A 175 -4.50 2.85 -11.16
N GLY A 176 -4.21 3.60 -10.09
CA GLY A 176 -5.01 4.73 -9.64
C GLY A 176 -5.02 5.86 -10.65
N LYS A 177 -3.85 6.23 -11.21
CA LYS A 177 -3.73 7.22 -12.29
C LYS A 177 -4.50 6.78 -13.53
N LEU A 178 -4.46 5.49 -13.88
CA LEU A 178 -5.28 4.94 -14.96
C LEU A 178 -6.78 5.03 -14.61
N PHE A 179 -7.18 4.69 -13.39
CA PHE A 179 -8.56 4.76 -12.94
C PHE A 179 -9.11 6.19 -12.97
N GLU A 180 -8.31 7.18 -12.59
CA GLU A 180 -8.64 8.59 -12.71
C GLU A 180 -8.87 9.03 -14.17
N GLN A 181 -8.11 8.50 -15.13
CA GLN A 181 -8.37 8.75 -16.56
C GLN A 181 -9.72 8.19 -17.02
N TYR A 182 -10.27 7.20 -16.34
CA TYR A 182 -11.59 6.63 -16.61
C TYR A 182 -12.73 7.37 -15.89
N ARG A 183 -12.51 8.61 -15.44
CA ARG A 183 -13.55 9.42 -14.79
C ARG A 183 -14.75 9.62 -15.72
N GLY A 184 -15.94 9.32 -15.20
CA GLY A 184 -17.19 9.37 -15.96
C GLY A 184 -17.66 7.97 -16.40
N TYR A 185 -18.35 7.92 -17.54
CA TYR A 185 -18.98 6.71 -18.05
C TYR A 185 -18.23 6.16 -19.26
N HIS A 186 -17.76 4.92 -19.17
CA HIS A 186 -17.11 4.23 -20.27
C HIS A 186 -17.85 2.95 -20.63
N PHE A 187 -18.32 2.87 -21.88
CA PHE A 187 -18.91 1.67 -22.44
C PHE A 187 -17.80 0.77 -23.02
N ARG A 188 -17.68 -0.45 -22.49
CA ARG A 188 -16.66 -1.43 -22.90
C ARG A 188 -17.31 -2.79 -23.09
N TYR A 189 -16.71 -3.65 -23.91
CA TYR A 189 -17.07 -5.06 -24.01
C TYR A 189 -16.14 -5.86 -23.10
N TYR A 190 -16.70 -6.74 -22.29
CA TYR A 190 -15.97 -7.54 -21.32
C TYR A 190 -16.37 -9.01 -21.46
N LYS A 191 -15.35 -9.88 -21.59
CA LYS A 191 -15.50 -11.32 -21.75
C LYS A 191 -14.57 -12.06 -20.80
N TYR A 192 -14.93 -12.12 -19.52
CA TYR A 192 -14.16 -12.84 -18.50
C TYR A 192 -14.94 -12.99 -17.18
N PHE A 193 -14.30 -13.49 -16.13
CA PHE A 193 -14.95 -13.62 -14.83
C PHE A 193 -15.09 -12.27 -14.09
N ALA A 194 -16.17 -12.10 -13.35
CA ALA A 194 -16.41 -11.00 -12.40
C ALA A 194 -16.76 -11.58 -11.02
N ILE A 195 -16.61 -10.77 -9.98
CA ILE A 195 -17.09 -11.09 -8.63
C ILE A 195 -18.47 -10.47 -8.49
N GLY A 196 -19.48 -11.31 -8.33
CA GLY A 196 -20.84 -10.91 -7.96
C GLY A 196 -21.16 -11.30 -6.53
N GLU A 197 -22.35 -10.97 -6.06
CA GLU A 197 -22.88 -11.41 -4.77
C GLU A 197 -23.98 -12.45 -5.00
N ASP A 198 -23.96 -13.51 -4.19
CA ASP A 198 -25.03 -14.50 -4.16
C ASP A 198 -26.32 -13.85 -3.62
N PRO A 199 -27.46 -13.94 -4.34
CA PRO A 199 -28.72 -13.35 -3.91
C PRO A 199 -29.26 -13.90 -2.58
N GLU A 200 -28.92 -15.14 -2.22
CA GLU A 200 -29.47 -15.82 -1.04
C GLU A 200 -28.61 -15.61 0.20
N CYS A 201 -27.28 -15.62 0.05
CA CYS A 201 -26.35 -15.60 1.18
C CYS A 201 -25.39 -14.41 1.21
N GLY A 202 -25.39 -13.56 0.19
CA GLY A 202 -24.49 -12.39 0.09
C GLY A 202 -23.00 -12.75 -0.02
N CYS A 203 -22.68 -14.03 -0.24
CA CYS A 203 -21.30 -14.46 -0.38
C CYS A 203 -20.78 -14.10 -1.78
N PRO A 204 -19.49 -13.74 -1.92
CA PRO A 204 -18.91 -13.42 -3.22
C PRO A 204 -18.86 -14.68 -4.10
N ILE A 205 -19.50 -14.61 -5.26
CA ILE A 205 -19.51 -15.68 -6.27
C ILE A 205 -18.74 -15.25 -7.52
N LYS A 206 -18.08 -16.19 -8.18
CA LYS A 206 -17.38 -15.96 -9.44
C LYS A 206 -18.34 -16.19 -10.61
N VAL A 207 -18.65 -15.14 -11.36
CA VAL A 207 -19.59 -15.19 -12.49
C VAL A 207 -18.84 -14.96 -13.79
N THR A 208 -19.08 -15.76 -14.82
CA THR A 208 -18.53 -15.51 -16.16
C THR A 208 -19.40 -14.48 -16.89
N VAL A 209 -18.78 -13.39 -17.33
CA VAL A 209 -19.44 -12.27 -18.02
C VAL A 209 -18.96 -12.25 -19.47
N ASP A 210 -19.90 -12.17 -20.41
CA ASP A 210 -19.66 -11.96 -21.84
C ASP A 210 -20.67 -10.92 -22.34
N SER A 211 -20.43 -9.64 -22.04
CA SER A 211 -21.40 -8.58 -22.32
C SER A 211 -20.76 -7.18 -22.39
N ARG A 212 -21.57 -6.19 -22.79
CA ARG A 212 -21.21 -4.78 -22.67
C ARG A 212 -21.36 -4.35 -21.21
N ILE A 213 -20.28 -3.80 -20.65
CA ILE A 213 -20.22 -3.26 -19.30
C ILE A 213 -20.09 -1.74 -19.36
N ILE A 214 -20.58 -1.10 -18.30
CA ILE A 214 -20.36 0.31 -18.03
C ILE A 214 -19.36 0.39 -16.90
N VAL A 215 -18.20 0.98 -17.16
CA VAL A 215 -17.25 1.35 -16.12
C VAL A 215 -17.60 2.77 -15.71
N PHE A 216 -18.07 2.92 -14.48
CA PHE A 216 -18.37 4.20 -13.87
C PHE A 216 -17.32 4.50 -12.81
N VAL A 217 -16.64 5.63 -12.97
CA VAL A 217 -15.71 6.17 -11.99
C VAL A 217 -16.20 7.56 -11.55
N PRO A 218 -16.54 7.74 -10.26
CA PRO A 218 -17.07 9.00 -9.73
C PRO A 218 -16.05 10.15 -9.77
#